data_AF-A0A0F9MQK7-F1
#
_entry.id   AF-A0A0F9MQK7-F1
#
_cell.length_a   1.000
_cell.length_b   1.000
_cell.length_c   1.000
_cell.angle_alpha   90.00
_cell.angle_beta   90.00
_cell.angle_gamma   90.00
#
_symmetry.space_group_name_H-M   'P 1'
#
loop_
_entity.id
_entity.type
_entity.pdbx_description
1 polymer ?
#
loop_
_entity_poly.entity_id
_entity_poly.type
_entity_poly.pdbx_seq_one_letter_code
_entity_poly.pdbx_strand_id
1 'polypeptide(L)'
;MENRCFKCNCETSNKESWYGLHPECFKQWFKLSSLEKFQNIISRRHSDETLFNKAINSSFFHGKFRKYSSTLGGSKYILKVEEKDYPELPATEYLCNQIFKYLKINVAPFYMIFFEEKHLCFVTKNFMENFSGS
;
A
#
# COMPACT_ATOMS: atom_id res chain seq x y z
N MET A 1 -3.45 -6.04 21.80
CA MET A 1 -2.58 -5.20 20.94
C MET A 1 -3.14 -3.80 20.98
N GLU A 2 -2.36 -2.82 21.43
CA GLU A 2 -2.73 -1.40 21.40
C GLU A 2 -3.06 -1.01 19.95
N ASN A 3 -4.24 -0.44 19.71
CA ASN A 3 -4.58 0.06 18.38
C ASN A 3 -3.81 1.36 18.16
N ARG A 4 -2.61 1.30 17.58
CA ARG A 4 -1.81 2.50 17.30
C ARG A 4 -2.03 2.95 15.87
N CYS A 5 -2.13 4.25 15.68
CA CYS A 5 -2.25 4.86 14.36
C CYS A 5 -0.95 4.65 13.58
N PHE A 6 -1.01 4.07 12.39
CA PHE A 6 0.18 3.83 11.57
C PHE A 6 0.93 5.11 11.16
N LYS A 7 0.28 6.28 11.27
CA LYS A 7 0.88 7.58 10.95
C LYS A 7 1.59 8.24 12.13
N CYS A 8 0.86 8.50 13.20
CA CYS A 8 1.35 9.31 14.32
C CYS A 8 1.88 8.46 15.49
N ASN A 9 1.65 7.14 15.45
CA ASN A 9 2.00 6.20 16.52
C ASN A 9 1.31 6.46 17.88
N CYS A 10 0.32 7.36 17.90
CA CYS A 10 -0.57 7.57 19.05
C CYS A 10 -1.68 6.53 19.05
N GLU A 11 -2.25 6.29 20.23
CA GLU A 11 -3.36 5.36 20.42
C GLU A 11 -4.62 5.82 19.65
N THR A 12 -5.33 4.85 19.04
CA THR A 12 -6.60 5.03 18.36
C THR A 12 -7.70 4.42 19.22
N SER A 13 -8.75 5.20 19.50
CA SER A 13 -9.97 4.62 20.05
C SER A 13 -10.57 3.67 19.01
N ASN A 14 -10.95 2.46 19.44
CA ASN A 14 -11.54 1.43 18.56
C ASN A 14 -12.73 1.95 17.73
N LYS A 15 -13.46 2.97 18.22
CA LYS A 15 -14.64 3.52 17.55
C LYS A 15 -14.32 4.53 16.44
N GLU A 16 -13.09 5.03 16.39
CA GLU A 16 -12.69 6.15 15.52
C GLU A 16 -11.60 5.77 14.50
N SER A 17 -11.13 4.53 14.51
CA SER A 17 -10.09 4.08 13.58
C SER A 17 -10.65 3.90 12.16
N TRP A 18 -10.04 4.57 11.18
CA TRP A 18 -10.32 4.42 9.76
C TRP A 18 -9.13 3.74 9.09
N TYR A 19 -9.28 2.46 8.72
CA TYR A 19 -8.20 1.64 8.17
C TYR A 19 -6.92 1.60 9.04
N GLY A 20 -7.05 1.61 10.38
CA GLY A 20 -5.90 1.62 11.30
C GLY A 20 -5.28 3.00 11.55
N LEU A 21 -6.00 4.08 11.19
CA LEU A 21 -5.53 5.46 11.33
C LEU A 21 -6.58 6.31 12.04
N HIS A 22 -6.13 7.39 12.69
CA HIS A 22 -7.06 8.46 13.04
C HIS A 22 -7.68 9.06 11.76
N PRO A 23 -8.93 9.53 11.78
CA PRO A 23 -9.59 10.14 10.62
C PRO A 23 -8.78 11.26 9.97
N GLU A 24 -8.20 12.14 10.79
CA GLU A 24 -7.33 13.23 10.31
C GLU A 24 -6.01 12.72 9.74
N CYS A 25 -5.43 11.68 10.35
CA CYS A 25 -4.22 11.06 9.82
C CYS A 25 -4.45 10.47 8.44
N PHE A 26 -5.58 9.79 8.23
CA PHE A 26 -6.00 9.25 6.94
C PHE A 26 -6.17 10.36 5.90
N LYS A 27 -6.99 11.39 6.20
CA LYS A 27 -7.20 12.52 5.29
C LYS A 27 -5.88 13.19 4.89
N GLN A 28 -4.97 13.39 5.83
CA GLN A 28 -3.67 14.00 5.54
C GLN A 28 -2.75 13.10 4.69
N TRP A 29 -2.73 11.77 4.92
CA TRP A 29 -1.92 10.86 4.10
C TRP A 29 -2.43 10.79 2.67
N PHE A 30 -3.74 10.67 2.49
CA PHE A 30 -4.35 10.51 1.17
C PHE A 30 -4.75 11.84 0.51
N LYS A 31 -4.49 12.98 1.17
CA LYS A 31 -4.83 14.35 0.73
C LYS A 31 -6.31 14.51 0.39
N LEU A 32 -7.18 14.04 1.27
CA LEU A 32 -8.64 14.04 1.11
C LEU A 32 -9.30 15.15 1.94
N SER A 33 -10.40 15.70 1.44
CA SER A 33 -11.23 16.65 2.18
C SER A 33 -12.19 15.97 3.16
N SER A 34 -12.58 14.72 2.89
CA SER A 34 -13.48 13.91 3.70
C SER A 34 -12.98 12.48 3.83
N LEU A 35 -13.62 11.68 4.69
CA LEU A 35 -13.34 10.25 4.79
C LEU A 35 -13.95 9.51 3.61
N GLU A 36 -13.10 8.89 2.82
CA GLU A 36 -13.49 8.06 1.67
C GLU A 36 -13.05 6.61 1.88
N LYS A 37 -13.73 5.69 1.20
CA LYS A 37 -13.34 4.28 1.10
C LYS A 37 -12.59 4.04 -0.20
N PHE A 38 -11.71 3.05 -0.21
CA PHE A 38 -11.15 2.55 -1.48
C PHE A 38 -12.27 2.01 -2.36
N GLN A 39 -12.30 2.45 -3.61
CA GLN A 39 -13.28 2.07 -4.62
C GLN A 39 -12.62 1.30 -5.76
N ASN A 40 -13.42 0.68 -6.63
CA ASN A 40 -12.96 -0.03 -7.82
C ASN A 40 -11.86 -1.05 -7.50
N ILE A 41 -12.05 -1.83 -6.44
CA ILE A 41 -11.10 -2.84 -5.96
C ILE A 41 -11.10 -4.00 -6.98
N ILE A 42 -10.03 -4.08 -7.77
CA ILE A 42 -9.85 -5.09 -8.81
C ILE A 42 -8.68 -5.98 -8.40
N SER A 43 -8.96 -7.27 -8.17
CA SER A 43 -7.91 -8.27 -7.97
C SER A 43 -7.13 -8.46 -9.27
N ARG A 44 -5.82 -8.25 -9.24
CA ARG A 44 -4.96 -8.59 -10.38
C ARG A 44 -4.46 -10.01 -10.18
N ARG A 45 -5.10 -10.97 -10.87
CA ARG A 45 -4.62 -12.35 -10.96
C ARG A 45 -3.26 -12.42 -11.66
N HIS A 46 -2.53 -13.47 -11.31
CA HIS A 46 -1.22 -13.82 -11.88
C HIS A 46 -1.30 -13.91 -13.40
N SER A 47 -0.39 -13.22 -14.08
CA SER A 47 0.07 -13.67 -15.38
C SER A 47 1.20 -14.66 -15.10
N ASP A 48 0.93 -15.96 -15.21
CA ASP A 48 1.98 -16.95 -15.26
C ASP A 48 2.83 -16.72 -16.52
N GLU A 49 4.15 -16.79 -16.30
CA GLU A 49 5.23 -17.10 -17.23
C GLU A 49 5.20 -16.51 -18.65
N THR A 50 6.07 -15.52 -18.90
CA THR A 50 7.18 -15.61 -19.88
C THR A 50 7.88 -14.25 -20.00
N LEU A 51 9.18 -14.26 -20.28
CA LEU A 51 10.10 -13.11 -20.38
C LEU A 51 10.83 -12.72 -19.09
N PHE A 52 11.55 -13.71 -18.51
CA PHE A 52 12.80 -13.44 -17.80
C PHE A 52 13.83 -12.85 -18.78
N ASN A 53 13.70 -11.56 -19.11
CA ASN A 53 14.78 -10.80 -19.70
C ASN A 53 15.49 -10.04 -18.57
N LYS A 54 16.66 -10.57 -18.19
CA LYS A 54 17.83 -9.89 -17.59
C LYS A 54 17.65 -8.41 -17.21
N ALA A 55 16.83 -8.12 -16.20
CA ALA A 55 16.86 -6.86 -15.49
C ALA A 55 17.47 -7.13 -14.12
N ILE A 56 18.66 -6.56 -13.89
CA ILE A 56 19.50 -6.71 -12.69
C ILE A 56 18.81 -6.21 -11.40
N ASN A 57 17.57 -5.73 -11.49
CA ASN A 57 16.71 -5.36 -10.37
C ASN A 57 15.51 -6.31 -10.26
N SER A 58 15.75 -7.58 -9.96
CA SER A 58 14.68 -8.46 -9.49
C SER A 58 14.30 -8.03 -8.07
N SER A 59 13.35 -7.10 -7.94
CA SER A 59 12.65 -6.92 -6.66
C SER A 59 12.22 -8.30 -6.17
N PHE A 60 12.53 -8.60 -4.91
CA PHE A 60 12.39 -9.92 -4.29
C PHE A 60 10.97 -10.51 -4.39
N PHE A 61 9.98 -9.73 -4.80
CA PHE A 61 8.56 -10.05 -4.70
C PHE A 61 7.75 -9.87 -5.99
N HIS A 62 8.38 -9.95 -7.17
CA HIS A 62 7.65 -9.79 -8.44
C HIS A 62 6.66 -10.94 -8.70
N GLY A 63 5.35 -10.61 -8.67
CA GLY A 63 4.30 -11.38 -9.33
C GLY A 63 3.58 -12.47 -8.53
N LYS A 64 4.07 -12.85 -7.33
CA LYS A 64 3.53 -13.99 -6.56
C LYS A 64 2.44 -13.62 -5.53
N PHE A 65 2.12 -12.34 -5.35
CA PHE A 65 1.30 -11.91 -4.20
C PHE A 65 -0.04 -11.29 -4.60
N ARG A 66 -1.05 -11.48 -3.76
CA ARG A 66 -2.35 -10.83 -3.91
C ARG A 66 -2.21 -9.32 -3.82
N LYS A 67 -2.46 -8.70 -4.97
CA LYS A 67 -2.48 -7.26 -5.12
C LYS A 67 -3.80 -6.83 -5.72
N TYR A 68 -4.34 -5.74 -5.19
CA TYR A 68 -5.51 -5.07 -5.73
C TYR A 68 -5.11 -3.75 -6.35
N SER A 69 -5.77 -3.41 -7.45
CA SER A 69 -5.83 -2.03 -7.92
C SER A 69 -7.08 -1.38 -7.34
N SER A 70 -6.98 -0.12 -6.91
CA SER A 70 -8.13 0.61 -6.38
C SER A 70 -8.00 2.11 -6.66
N THR A 71 -9.09 2.84 -6.42
CA THR A 71 -9.14 4.30 -6.50
C THR A 71 -9.54 4.92 -5.16
N LEU A 72 -8.93 6.05 -4.80
CA LEU A 72 -9.26 6.83 -3.61
C LEU A 72 -8.94 8.31 -3.86
N GLY A 73 -9.88 9.24 -3.63
CA GLY A 73 -9.68 10.67 -3.91
C GLY A 73 -9.23 10.97 -5.34
N GLY A 74 -9.78 10.24 -6.32
CA GLY A 74 -9.39 10.35 -7.74
C GLY A 74 -7.99 9.81 -8.09
N SER A 75 -7.21 9.35 -7.13
CA SER A 75 -5.89 8.72 -7.36
C SER A 75 -6.00 7.20 -7.40
N LYS A 76 -5.17 6.55 -8.22
CA LYS A 76 -5.06 5.08 -8.27
C LYS A 76 -3.98 4.56 -7.32
N TYR A 77 -4.28 3.44 -6.69
CA TYR A 77 -3.41 2.79 -5.71
C TYR A 77 -3.25 1.31 -6.01
N ILE A 78 -2.13 0.75 -5.57
CA ILE A 78 -1.87 -0.68 -5.49
C ILE A 78 -1.87 -1.05 -4.02
N LEU A 79 -2.69 -2.04 -3.66
CA LEU A 79 -2.83 -2.58 -2.31
C LEU A 79 -2.21 -3.97 -2.31
N LYS A 80 -1.16 -4.18 -1.51
CA LYS A 80 -0.54 -5.49 -1.25
C LYS A 80 -0.98 -5.94 0.14
N VAL A 81 -1.86 -6.93 0.19
CA VAL A 81 -2.51 -7.40 1.42
C VAL A 81 -1.74 -8.58 1.98
N GLU A 82 -1.70 -8.73 3.30
CA GLU A 82 -1.12 -9.91 3.95
C GLU A 82 -1.75 -11.21 3.42
N GLU A 83 -0.92 -12.24 3.31
CA GLU A 83 -1.33 -13.57 2.89
C GLU A 83 -0.79 -14.60 3.86
N LYS A 84 -1.48 -15.75 3.98
CA LYS A 84 -1.12 -16.80 4.94
C LYS A 84 0.33 -17.29 4.78
N ASP A 85 0.80 -17.40 3.54
CA ASP A 85 2.12 -17.93 3.24
C ASP A 85 3.24 -16.88 3.41
N TYR A 86 2.87 -15.59 3.45
CA TYR A 86 3.81 -14.46 3.53
C TYR A 86 3.20 -13.29 4.34
N PRO A 87 2.90 -13.49 5.64
CA PRO A 87 2.18 -12.52 6.46
C PRO A 87 2.96 -11.21 6.69
N GLU A 88 4.29 -11.28 6.68
CA GLU A 88 5.20 -10.15 6.91
C GLU A 88 5.39 -9.24 5.69
N LEU A 89 4.87 -9.62 4.52
CA LEU A 89 5.14 -8.92 3.27
C LEU A 89 4.73 -7.43 3.32
N PRO A 90 3.52 -7.05 3.77
CA PRO A 90 3.16 -5.63 3.87
C PRO A 90 4.13 -4.83 4.74
N ALA A 91 4.50 -5.37 5.90
CA ALA A 91 5.43 -4.74 6.84
C ALA A 91 6.83 -4.58 6.24
N THR A 92 7.32 -5.62 5.56
CA THR A 92 8.61 -5.63 4.88
C THR A 92 8.67 -4.57 3.78
N GLU A 93 7.65 -4.51 2.93
CA GLU A 93 7.52 -3.50 1.86
C GLU A 93 7.49 -2.08 2.42
N TYR A 94 6.74 -1.86 3.51
CA TYR A 94 6.68 -0.56 4.17
C TYR A 94 8.04 -0.13 4.73
N LEU A 95 8.73 -1.03 5.44
CA LEU A 95 10.07 -0.75 5.99
C LEU A 95 11.09 -0.46 4.88
N CYS A 96 11.12 -1.27 3.82
CA CYS A 96 11.99 -1.03 2.67
C CYS A 96 11.76 0.35 2.04
N ASN A 97 10.50 0.76 1.87
CA ASN A 97 10.17 2.08 1.33
C ASN A 97 10.51 3.21 2.31
N GLN A 98 10.40 3.00 3.63
CA GLN A 98 10.90 3.95 4.63
C GLN A 98 12.42 4.13 4.53
N ILE A 99 13.18 3.03 4.36
CA ILE A 99 14.63 3.06 4.15
C ILE A 99 14.96 3.82 2.87
N PHE A 100 14.29 3.51 1.75
CA PHE A 100 14.50 4.22 0.48
C PHE A 100 14.22 5.71 0.60
N LYS A 101 13.12 6.08 1.26
CA LYS A 101 12.80 7.49 1.54
C LYS A 101 13.88 8.16 2.40
N TYR A 102 14.40 7.49 3.43
CA TYR A 102 15.47 8.00 4.28
C TYR A 102 16.77 8.22 3.48
N LEU A 103 17.09 7.30 2.58
CA LEU A 103 18.21 7.40 1.65
C LEU A 103 17.99 8.40 0.50
N LYS A 104 16.87 9.14 0.50
CA LYS A 104 16.48 10.10 -0.54
C LYS A 104 16.35 9.48 -1.94
N ILE A 105 16.08 8.18 -2.01
CA ILE A 105 15.73 7.51 -3.26
C ILE A 105 14.28 7.88 -3.60
N ASN A 106 14.03 8.29 -4.84
CA ASN A 106 12.69 8.65 -5.28
C ASN A 106 11.79 7.40 -5.30
N VAL A 107 10.78 7.39 -4.43
CA VAL A 107 9.78 6.34 -4.33
C VAL A 107 8.39 6.95 -4.37
N ALA A 108 7.43 6.23 -4.94
CA ALA A 108 6.05 6.67 -4.96
C ALA A 108 5.49 6.77 -3.53
N PRO A 109 4.54 7.69 -3.26
CA PRO A 109 3.91 7.78 -1.95
C PRO A 109 3.36 6.43 -1.49
N PHE A 110 3.70 6.04 -0.26
CA PHE A 110 3.39 4.73 0.30
C PHE A 110 2.91 4.84 1.75
N TYR A 111 2.06 3.90 2.16
CA TYR A 111 1.33 3.93 3.43
C TYR A 111 1.12 2.51 3.96
N MET A 112 0.90 2.41 5.28
CA MET A 112 0.47 1.17 5.93
C MET A 112 -0.96 1.36 6.44
N ILE A 113 -1.84 0.41 6.16
CA ILE A 113 -3.22 0.43 6.65
C ILE A 113 -3.66 -0.98 7.09
N PHE A 114 -4.77 -1.03 7.82
CA PHE A 114 -5.60 -2.24 7.88
C PHE A 114 -6.63 -2.20 6.77
N PHE A 115 -6.78 -3.28 6.01
CA PHE A 115 -7.75 -3.43 4.93
C PHE A 115 -8.78 -4.52 5.27
N GLU A 116 -10.06 -4.29 4.91
CA GLU A 116 -11.19 -5.19 5.20
C GLU A 116 -11.21 -5.71 6.65
N GLU A 117 -11.20 -7.04 6.87
CA GLU A 117 -11.26 -7.73 8.17
C GLU A 117 -9.97 -7.58 9.00
N LYS A 118 -9.35 -6.39 8.95
CA LYS A 118 -8.10 -6.01 9.63
C LYS A 118 -6.85 -6.69 9.10
N HIS A 119 -6.82 -7.03 7.82
CA HIS A 119 -5.62 -7.50 7.16
C HIS A 119 -4.60 -6.37 7.02
N LEU A 120 -3.35 -6.61 7.41
CA LEU A 120 -2.28 -5.64 7.18
C LEU A 120 -2.09 -5.44 5.67
N CYS A 121 -1.98 -4.18 5.25
CA CYS A 121 -1.93 -3.85 3.84
C CYS A 121 -0.96 -2.70 3.58
N PHE A 122 -0.03 -2.95 2.67
CA PHE A 122 0.85 -1.94 2.12
C PHE A 122 0.18 -1.29 0.92
N VAL A 123 0.08 0.04 0.95
CA VAL A 123 -0.55 0.84 -0.10
C VAL A 123 0.51 1.70 -0.76
N THR A 124 0.57 1.70 -2.08
CA THR A 124 1.41 2.63 -2.84
C THR A 124 0.61 3.28 -3.96
N LYS A 125 0.87 4.56 -4.23
CA LYS A 125 0.24 5.26 -5.35
C LYS A 125 0.75 4.67 -6.67
N ASN A 126 -0.16 4.34 -7.60
CA ASN A 126 0.24 3.87 -8.92
C ASN A 126 0.83 5.03 -9.73
N PHE A 127 2.11 4.95 -10.07
CA PHE A 127 2.85 6.00 -10.79
C PHE A 127 3.08 5.69 -12.27
N MET A 128 2.69 4.49 -12.74
CA MET A 128 2.89 4.06 -14.13
C MET A 128 2.00 4.79 -15.15
N GLU A 129 0.96 5.51 -14.71
CA GLU A 129 0.09 6.24 -15.65
C GLU A 129 0.72 7.52 -16.21
N ASN A 130 1.77 8.04 -15.55
CA ASN A 130 2.53 9.17 -16.07
C ASN A 130 3.66 8.73 -17.03
N PHE A 131 3.89 7.43 -17.17
CA PHE A 131 4.78 6.88 -18.20
C PHE A 131 3.97 6.67 -19.48
N SER A 132 3.64 7.75 -20.18
CA SER A 132 3.47 7.66 -21.62
C SER A 132 4.83 7.29 -22.19
N GLY A 133 4.98 6.05 -22.66
CA GLY A 133 6.21 5.59 -23.30
C GLY A 133 6.68 6.64 -24.31
N SER A 134 7.86 7.20 -24.05
CA SER A 134 8.59 8.00 -25.03
C SER A 134 9.17 7.07 -26.09
#